data_AF-A0A416FC38-F1
#
_entry.id   AF-A0A416FC38-F1
#
_cell.length_a   1.000
_cell.length_b   1.000
_cell.length_c   1.000
_cell.angle_alpha   90.00
_cell.angle_beta   90.00
_cell.angle_gamma   90.00
#
_symmetry.space_group_name_H-M   'P 1'
#
loop_
_entity.id
_entity.type
_entity.pdbx_description
1 polymer ?
#
loop_
_entity_poly.entity_id
_entity_poly.type
_entity_poly.pdbx_seq_one_letter_code
_entity_poly.pdbx_strand_id
1 'polypeptide(L)'
;MNMKRSNGMVDQKAHKFRMDGMAMALRIVEERGVEGLREEVKTRNAMFIPLEVTRKSVEDLNDFLGNRILNTYRTEMLFTLNQKFGFGPKRLLKFYEEFGHTVDMIQCLDPFGKPYEKMSEHAEIVNQKIGNILDVDEIKRIEKENAEGKKRLIEYEYLLDFLHRKGFDEAAECLKTAAEWEG
;
A
#
# COMPACT_ATOMS: atom_id res chain seq x y z
N MET A 1 -7.82 47.74 28.17
CA MET A 1 -7.69 46.35 28.66
C MET A 1 -7.93 45.42 27.49
N ASN A 2 -6.88 44.87 26.87
CA ASN A 2 -7.00 43.80 25.89
C ASN A 2 -5.75 42.93 26.00
N MET A 3 -5.91 41.80 26.69
CA MET A 3 -4.84 40.90 27.08
C MET A 3 -4.61 39.92 25.92
N LYS A 4 -3.43 40.00 25.28
CA LYS A 4 -2.98 39.04 24.28
C LYS A 4 -2.89 37.64 24.91
N ARG A 5 -3.93 36.82 24.76
CA ARG A 5 -3.90 35.38 25.03
C ARG A 5 -3.71 34.65 23.70
N SER A 6 -2.46 34.38 23.28
CA SER A 6 -2.24 33.34 22.24
C SER A 6 -0.85 32.69 22.19
N ASN A 7 0.13 33.05 23.04
CA ASN A 7 1.48 32.46 22.94
C ASN A 7 1.72 31.20 23.80
N GLY A 8 0.89 30.91 24.81
CA GLY A 8 1.15 29.79 25.75
C GLY A 8 0.78 28.39 25.23
N MET A 9 -0.28 28.25 24.41
CA MET A 9 -0.71 26.95 23.87
C MET A 9 0.21 26.43 22.75
N VAL A 10 0.80 27.34 21.97
CA VAL A 10 1.75 26.99 20.89
C VAL A 10 3.03 26.40 21.48
N ASP A 11 3.50 26.94 22.61
CA ASP A 11 4.71 26.46 23.29
C ASP A 11 4.51 25.09 23.97
N GLN A 12 3.36 24.85 24.59
CA GLN A 12 3.03 23.52 25.15
C GLN A 12 2.91 22.44 24.07
N LYS A 13 2.28 22.75 22.94
CA LYS A 13 2.16 21.80 21.82
C LYS A 13 3.53 21.48 21.23
N ALA A 14 4.36 22.51 21.03
CA ALA A 14 5.74 22.34 20.56
C ALA A 14 6.60 21.55 21.55
N HIS A 15 6.45 21.78 22.85
CA HIS A 15 7.13 21.01 23.89
C HIS A 15 6.72 19.54 23.86
N LYS A 16 5.42 19.25 23.76
CA LYS A 16 4.91 17.88 23.67
C LYS A 16 5.51 17.13 22.48
N PHE A 17 5.53 17.73 21.29
CA PHE A 17 6.14 17.10 20.11
C PHE A 17 7.63 16.83 20.25
N ARG A 18 8.38 17.72 20.90
CA ARG A 18 9.79 17.48 21.21
C ARG A 18 9.97 16.27 22.12
N MET A 19 9.14 16.16 23.17
CA MET A 19 9.17 15.02 24.08
C MET A 19 8.74 13.70 23.42
N ASP A 20 7.69 13.72 22.60
CA ASP A 20 7.22 12.56 21.85
C ASP A 20 8.31 12.06 20.86
N GLY A 21 9.02 12.99 20.22
CA GLY A 21 10.18 12.67 19.37
C GLY A 21 11.34 12.06 20.14
N MET A 22 11.66 12.58 21.33
CA MET A 22 12.70 12.01 22.20
C MET A 22 12.31 10.60 22.69
N ALA A 23 11.05 10.39 23.07
CA ALA A 23 10.56 9.09 23.51
C ALA A 23 10.56 8.05 22.38
N MET A 24 10.19 8.45 21.15
CA MET A 24 10.29 7.58 19.99
C MET A 24 11.75 7.22 19.66
N ALA A 25 12.66 8.20 19.68
CA ALA A 25 14.07 7.95 19.42
C ALA A 25 14.68 6.98 20.44
N LEU A 26 14.35 7.16 21.72
CA LEU A 26 14.80 6.26 22.79
C LEU A 26 14.33 4.82 22.53
N ARG A 27 13.04 4.63 22.24
CA ARG A 27 12.47 3.31 21.95
C ARG A 27 13.15 2.62 20.77
N ILE A 28 13.43 3.35 19.69
CA ILE A 28 14.10 2.79 18.51
C ILE A 28 15.53 2.37 18.85
N VAL A 29 16.25 3.15 19.66
CA VAL A 29 17.59 2.78 20.10
C VAL A 29 17.57 1.55 20.99
N GLU A 30 16.59 1.44 21.89
CA GLU A 30 16.40 0.25 22.74
C GLU A 30 16.08 -1.00 21.93
N GLU A 31 15.25 -0.89 20.88
CA GLU A 31 14.82 -2.02 20.05
C GLU A 31 15.83 -2.42 18.95
N ARG A 32 16.43 -1.42 18.28
CA ARG A 32 17.17 -1.58 17.01
C ARG A 32 18.56 -0.96 17.03
N GLY A 33 18.99 -0.42 18.17
CA GLY A 33 20.29 0.23 18.32
C GLY A 33 20.39 1.57 17.58
N VAL A 34 21.57 2.17 17.67
CA VAL A 34 21.85 3.51 17.10
C VAL A 34 21.75 3.51 15.57
N GLU A 35 22.12 2.42 14.89
CA GLU A 35 21.97 2.32 13.43
C GLU A 35 20.50 2.33 13.00
N GLY A 36 19.63 1.62 13.73
CA GLY A 36 18.19 1.66 13.46
C GLY A 36 17.59 3.06 13.60
N LEU A 37 18.09 3.86 14.54
CA LEU A 37 17.68 5.27 14.65
C LEU A 37 18.19 6.11 13.47
N ARG A 38 19.41 5.88 12.97
CA ARG A 38 19.94 6.61 11.81
C ARG A 38 19.14 6.33 10.54
N GLU A 39 18.77 5.07 10.31
CA GLU A 39 17.94 4.68 9.17
C GLU A 39 16.54 5.31 9.26
N GLU A 40 15.92 5.30 10.45
CA GLU A 40 14.63 5.95 10.69
C GLU A 40 14.68 7.46 10.40
N VAL A 41 15.72 8.18 10.88
CA VAL A 41 15.90 9.62 10.63
C VAL A 41 16.05 9.90 9.14
N LYS A 42 16.88 9.10 8.43
CA LYS A 42 17.07 9.24 6.98
C LYS A 42 15.75 9.04 6.22
N THR A 43 14.99 8.03 6.60
CA THR A 43 13.72 7.65 5.95
C THR A 43 12.64 8.72 6.18
N ARG A 44 12.45 9.16 7.43
CA ARG A 44 11.45 10.18 7.77
C ARG A 44 11.74 11.52 7.11
N ASN A 45 13.01 11.88 6.96
CA ASN A 45 13.42 13.12 6.29
C ASN A 45 13.19 13.07 4.77
N ALA A 46 13.49 11.94 4.12
CA ALA A 46 13.23 11.77 2.70
C ALA A 46 11.73 11.73 2.37
N MET A 47 10.92 11.16 3.27
CA MET A 47 9.49 10.88 3.05
C MET A 47 8.54 11.87 3.76
N PHE A 48 9.07 12.92 4.40
CA PHE A 48 8.30 13.92 5.16
C PHE A 48 7.29 13.31 6.18
N ILE A 49 7.68 12.24 6.87
CA ILE A 49 6.78 11.50 7.77
C ILE A 49 6.68 12.22 9.13
N PRO A 50 5.49 12.73 9.54
CA PRO A 50 5.30 13.35 10.85
C PRO A 50 5.49 12.37 12.01
N LEU A 51 5.78 12.91 13.20
CA LEU A 51 5.94 12.13 14.43
C LEU A 51 4.65 11.44 14.87
N GLU A 52 3.48 12.00 14.52
CA GLU A 52 2.17 11.46 14.94
C GLU A 52 1.76 10.17 14.21
N VAL A 53 2.56 9.68 13.25
CA VAL A 53 2.17 8.55 12.41
C VAL A 53 2.40 7.22 13.12
N THR A 54 1.33 6.69 13.74
CA THR A 54 1.13 5.27 14.12
C THR A 54 1.19 4.33 12.90
N ARG A 55 1.40 3.02 13.11
CA ARG A 55 1.39 2.01 12.01
C ARG A 55 0.09 2.04 11.19
N LYS A 56 -1.05 2.21 11.85
CA LYS A 56 -2.36 2.41 11.19
C LYS A 56 -2.37 3.65 10.29
N SER A 57 -1.81 4.75 10.75
CA SER A 57 -1.69 5.95 9.91
C SER A 57 -0.64 5.84 8.80
N VAL A 58 0.28 4.86 8.82
CA VAL A 58 1.12 4.53 7.66
C VAL A 58 0.29 3.82 6.60
N GLU A 59 -0.56 2.86 7.01
CA GLU A 59 -1.48 2.15 6.12
C GLU A 59 -2.51 3.12 5.51
N ASP A 60 -3.16 3.95 6.33
CA ASP A 60 -4.11 4.99 5.87
C ASP A 60 -3.42 5.99 4.92
N LEU A 61 -2.16 6.35 5.19
CA LEU A 61 -1.39 7.25 4.33
C LEU A 61 -0.99 6.58 3.02
N ASN A 62 -0.67 5.29 3.04
CA ASN A 62 -0.38 4.52 1.84
C ASN A 62 -1.62 4.41 0.95
N ASP A 63 -2.78 4.11 1.53
CA ASP A 63 -4.06 4.08 0.82
C ASP A 63 -4.44 5.46 0.29
N PHE A 64 -4.22 6.52 1.07
CA PHE A 64 -4.45 7.89 0.63
C PHE A 64 -3.55 8.27 -0.56
N LEU A 65 -2.25 7.97 -0.49
CA LEU A 65 -1.30 8.24 -1.56
C LEU A 65 -1.62 7.41 -2.82
N GLY A 66 -1.93 6.12 -2.67
CA GLY A 66 -2.34 5.24 -3.76
C GLY A 66 -3.60 5.75 -4.45
N ASN A 67 -4.65 6.08 -3.68
CA ASN A 67 -5.89 6.64 -4.22
C ASN A 67 -5.67 8.00 -4.89
N ARG A 68 -4.84 8.87 -4.32
CA ARG A 68 -4.50 10.16 -4.92
C ARG A 68 -3.78 9.98 -6.26
N ILE A 69 -2.79 9.10 -6.33
CA ILE A 69 -2.05 8.81 -7.57
C ILE A 69 -3.02 8.24 -8.62
N LEU A 70 -3.79 7.22 -8.27
CA LEU A 70 -4.73 6.57 -9.20
C LEU A 70 -5.77 7.56 -9.73
N ASN A 71 -6.38 8.37 -8.87
CA ASN A 71 -7.37 9.37 -9.29
C ASN A 71 -6.74 10.42 -10.20
N THR A 72 -5.55 10.93 -9.88
CA THR A 72 -4.86 11.93 -10.69
C THR A 72 -4.59 11.40 -12.10
N TYR A 73 -3.97 10.22 -12.20
CA TYR A 73 -3.64 9.63 -13.50
C TYR A 73 -4.89 9.21 -14.28
N ARG A 74 -5.90 8.65 -13.62
CA ARG A 74 -7.15 8.24 -14.27
C ARG A 74 -7.90 9.44 -14.85
N THR A 75 -7.96 10.56 -14.13
CA THR A 75 -8.53 11.82 -14.64
C THR A 75 -7.76 12.33 -15.86
N GLU A 76 -6.44 12.44 -15.79
CA GLU A 76 -5.62 12.93 -16.90
C GLU A 76 -5.64 11.99 -18.12
N MET A 77 -5.68 10.68 -17.92
CA MET A 77 -5.85 9.70 -18.99
C MET A 77 -7.19 9.89 -19.71
N LEU A 78 -8.31 9.97 -18.97
CA LEU A 78 -9.63 10.17 -19.58
C LEU A 78 -9.73 11.51 -20.31
N PHE A 79 -9.21 12.58 -19.70
CA PHE A 79 -9.17 13.90 -20.32
C PHE A 79 -8.34 13.87 -21.61
N THR A 80 -7.15 13.27 -21.58
CA THR A 80 -6.27 13.14 -22.75
C THR A 80 -6.92 12.28 -23.84
N LEU A 81 -7.52 11.14 -23.50
CA LEU A 81 -8.25 10.30 -24.45
C LEU A 81 -9.40 11.05 -25.12
N ASN A 82 -10.12 11.88 -24.36
CA ASN A 82 -11.20 12.70 -24.91
C ASN A 82 -10.67 13.83 -25.81
N GLN A 83 -9.74 14.63 -25.31
CA GLN A 83 -9.31 15.89 -25.93
C GLN A 83 -8.27 15.69 -27.03
N LYS A 84 -7.43 14.67 -26.94
CA LYS A 84 -6.33 14.40 -27.89
C LYS A 84 -6.61 13.24 -28.82
N PHE A 85 -7.38 12.25 -28.37
CA PHE A 85 -7.70 11.05 -29.16
C PHE A 85 -9.18 10.97 -29.60
N GLY A 86 -10.00 11.96 -29.23
CA GLY A 86 -11.39 12.08 -29.69
C GLY A 86 -12.34 11.03 -29.11
N PHE A 87 -12.02 10.40 -27.97
CA PHE A 87 -12.89 9.41 -27.37
C PHE A 87 -14.19 10.06 -26.88
N GLY A 88 -15.32 9.63 -27.45
CA GLY A 88 -16.64 10.02 -26.97
C GLY A 88 -17.04 9.31 -25.67
N PRO A 89 -18.17 9.72 -25.04
CA PRO A 89 -18.57 9.26 -23.70
C PRO A 89 -18.59 7.74 -23.51
N LYS A 90 -19.11 6.99 -24.50
CA LYS A 90 -19.17 5.52 -24.44
C LYS A 90 -17.77 4.87 -24.38
N ARG A 91 -16.81 5.40 -25.13
CA ARG A 91 -15.44 4.87 -25.14
C ARG A 91 -14.69 5.25 -23.85
N LEU A 92 -14.96 6.44 -23.31
CA LEU A 92 -14.39 6.85 -22.02
C LEU A 92 -14.89 5.98 -20.87
N LEU A 93 -16.20 5.71 -20.80
CA LEU A 93 -16.76 4.84 -19.77
C LEU A 93 -16.19 3.42 -19.89
N LYS A 94 -16.14 2.88 -21.11
CA LYS A 94 -15.52 1.56 -21.33
C LYS A 94 -14.05 1.54 -20.90
N PHE A 95 -13.27 2.56 -21.25
CA PHE A 95 -11.88 2.65 -20.79
C PHE A 95 -11.79 2.72 -19.27
N TYR A 96 -12.64 3.50 -18.61
CA TYR A 96 -12.69 3.62 -17.15
C TYR A 96 -12.92 2.26 -16.47
N GLU A 97 -13.89 1.49 -16.97
CA GLU A 97 -14.24 0.17 -16.44
C GLU A 97 -13.12 -0.86 -16.68
N GLU A 98 -12.62 -0.96 -17.91
CA GLU A 98 -11.57 -1.93 -18.28
C GLU A 98 -10.22 -1.59 -17.63
N PHE A 99 -9.88 -0.30 -17.52
CA PHE A 99 -8.69 0.13 -16.79
C PHE A 99 -8.81 -0.16 -15.29
N GLY A 100 -10.00 0.04 -14.71
CA GLY A 100 -10.28 -0.36 -13.32
C GLY A 100 -10.04 -1.85 -13.13
N HIS A 101 -10.65 -2.69 -13.97
CA HIS A 101 -10.50 -4.14 -13.90
C HIS A 101 -9.03 -4.59 -14.06
N THR A 102 -8.29 -4.04 -15.02
CA THR A 102 -6.87 -4.39 -15.21
C THR A 102 -5.97 -3.96 -14.05
N VAL A 103 -6.29 -2.85 -13.37
CA VAL A 103 -5.64 -2.47 -12.11
C VAL A 103 -5.97 -3.47 -11.00
N ASP A 104 -7.22 -3.91 -10.90
CA ASP A 104 -7.62 -4.90 -9.89
C ASP A 104 -6.89 -6.23 -10.11
N MET A 105 -6.65 -6.66 -11.35
CA MET A 105 -5.91 -7.90 -11.65
C MET A 105 -4.47 -7.90 -11.09
N ILE A 106 -3.82 -6.74 -11.00
CA ILE A 106 -2.45 -6.63 -10.47
C ILE A 106 -2.40 -6.27 -8.97
N GLN A 107 -3.48 -5.73 -8.40
CA GLN A 107 -3.53 -5.30 -7.00
C GLN A 107 -4.24 -6.31 -6.09
N CYS A 108 -5.32 -6.93 -6.55
CA CYS A 108 -6.09 -7.91 -5.80
C CYS A 108 -5.34 -9.23 -5.75
N LEU A 109 -5.47 -9.92 -4.61
CA LEU A 109 -4.87 -11.21 -4.39
C LEU A 109 -5.90 -12.31 -4.65
N ASP A 110 -5.44 -13.41 -5.23
CA ASP A 110 -6.13 -14.69 -5.23
C ASP A 110 -6.26 -15.22 -3.79
N PRO A 111 -7.09 -16.25 -3.57
CA PRO A 111 -7.28 -16.81 -2.24
C PRO A 111 -5.99 -17.34 -1.59
N PHE A 112 -4.93 -17.60 -2.37
CA PHE A 112 -3.59 -18.01 -1.88
C PHE A 112 -2.65 -16.84 -1.59
N GLY A 113 -3.13 -15.60 -1.70
CA GLY A 113 -2.34 -14.40 -1.42
C GLY A 113 -1.38 -14.02 -2.55
N LYS A 114 -1.65 -14.43 -3.81
CA LYS A 114 -0.87 -14.04 -4.98
C LYS A 114 -1.66 -13.10 -5.87
N PRO A 115 -1.06 -12.09 -6.51
CA PRO A 115 -1.78 -11.27 -7.48
C PRO A 115 -2.22 -12.13 -8.68
N TYR A 116 -3.37 -11.78 -9.28
CA TYR A 116 -3.88 -12.51 -10.44
C TYR A 116 -3.00 -12.34 -11.69
N GLU A 117 -2.43 -11.15 -11.85
CA GLU A 117 -1.50 -10.79 -12.92
C GLU A 117 -0.30 -10.02 -12.36
N LYS A 118 0.80 -9.93 -13.12
CA LYS A 118 1.96 -9.11 -12.76
C LYS A 118 2.05 -7.86 -13.63
N MET A 119 2.38 -6.75 -13.01
CA MET A 119 2.67 -5.48 -13.69
C MET A 119 3.88 -5.61 -14.61
N SER A 120 4.89 -6.40 -14.23
CA SER A 120 6.05 -6.66 -15.07
C SER A 120 5.68 -7.37 -16.38
N GLU A 121 4.74 -8.30 -16.35
CA GLU A 121 4.23 -9.00 -17.54
C GLU A 121 3.44 -8.03 -18.44
N HIS A 122 2.66 -7.11 -17.85
CA HIS A 122 1.99 -6.03 -18.61
C HIS A 122 3.01 -5.11 -19.29
N ALA A 123 4.07 -4.72 -18.57
CA ALA A 123 5.10 -3.84 -19.09
C ALA A 123 5.86 -4.48 -20.26
N GLU A 124 6.15 -5.78 -20.18
CA GLU A 124 6.74 -6.55 -21.30
C GLU A 124 5.84 -6.54 -22.54
N ILE A 125 4.54 -6.78 -22.38
CA ILE A 125 3.56 -6.74 -23.49
C ILE A 125 3.51 -5.35 -24.14
N VAL A 126 3.55 -4.28 -23.34
CA VAL A 126 3.56 -2.92 -23.86
C VAL A 126 4.87 -2.64 -24.60
N ASN A 127 6.01 -2.98 -24.01
CA ASN A 127 7.33 -2.79 -24.63
C ASN A 127 7.48 -3.53 -25.97
N GLN A 128 6.90 -4.73 -26.10
CA GLN A 128 6.83 -5.45 -27.38
C GLN A 128 6.11 -4.67 -28.49
N LYS A 129 5.18 -3.78 -28.14
CA LYS A 129 4.35 -3.03 -29.10
C LYS A 129 4.94 -1.66 -29.45
N ILE A 130 5.49 -0.95 -28.47
CA ILE A 130 5.88 0.47 -28.62
C ILE A 130 7.36 0.74 -28.36
N GLY A 131 8.16 -0.33 -28.21
CA GLY A 131 9.58 -0.26 -27.88
C GLY A 131 9.80 -0.22 -26.37
N ASN A 132 11.01 -0.60 -25.93
CA ASN A 132 11.41 -0.72 -24.53
C ASN A 132 11.45 0.61 -23.77
N ILE A 133 10.29 1.27 -23.62
CA ILE A 133 10.13 2.55 -22.93
C ILE A 133 9.85 2.37 -21.44
N LEU A 134 9.29 1.22 -21.05
CA LEU A 134 9.02 0.89 -19.66
C LEU A 134 10.23 0.15 -19.07
N ASP A 135 10.66 0.59 -17.89
CA ASP A 135 11.72 -0.06 -17.13
C ASP A 135 11.18 -1.32 -16.42
N VAL A 136 11.24 -2.44 -17.13
CA VAL A 136 10.73 -3.73 -16.65
C VAL A 136 11.54 -4.23 -15.45
N ASP A 137 12.84 -3.94 -15.41
CA ASP A 137 13.71 -4.41 -14.32
C ASP A 137 13.41 -3.67 -13.02
N GLU A 138 13.16 -2.37 -13.09
CA GLU A 138 12.65 -1.56 -11.98
C GLU A 138 11.30 -2.09 -11.48
N ILE A 139 10.35 -2.36 -12.39
CA ILE A 139 9.02 -2.88 -12.03
C ILE A 139 9.14 -4.23 -11.32
N LYS A 140 9.96 -5.15 -11.84
CA LYS A 140 10.21 -6.45 -11.20
C LYS A 140 10.83 -6.30 -9.81
N ARG A 141 11.70 -5.32 -9.61
CA ARG A 141 12.29 -5.04 -8.30
C ARG A 141 11.22 -4.59 -7.31
N ILE A 142 10.36 -3.63 -7.69
CA ILE A 142 9.26 -3.13 -6.87
C ILE A 142 8.27 -4.25 -6.52
N GLU A 143 7.92 -5.11 -7.49
CA GLU A 143 7.05 -6.27 -7.26
C GLU A 143 7.64 -7.22 -6.22
N LYS A 144 8.94 -7.50 -6.31
CA LYS A 144 9.65 -8.35 -5.36
C LYS A 144 9.68 -7.74 -3.96
N GLU A 145 10.02 -6.47 -3.83
CA GLU A 145 10.01 -5.75 -2.55
C GLU A 145 8.62 -5.77 -1.90
N ASN A 146 7.57 -5.54 -2.69
CA ASN A 146 6.18 -5.59 -2.23
C ASN A 146 5.75 -7.00 -1.79
N ALA A 147 6.25 -8.05 -2.44
CA ALA A 147 5.97 -9.43 -2.08
C ALA A 147 6.73 -9.88 -0.82
N GLU A 148 7.98 -9.45 -0.65
CA GLU A 148 8.81 -9.77 0.53
C GLU A 148 8.33 -9.06 1.80
N GLY A 149 7.78 -7.84 1.66
CA GLY A 149 7.20 -7.08 2.77
C GLY A 149 5.86 -7.62 3.29
N LYS A 150 5.19 -8.51 2.55
CA LYS A 150 3.86 -9.04 2.90
C LYS A 150 3.99 -10.50 3.37
N LYS A 151 3.48 -10.78 4.59
CA LYS A 151 3.20 -12.18 4.99
C LYS A 151 2.23 -12.75 3.95
N ARG A 152 2.51 -13.94 3.40
CA ARG A 152 1.54 -14.63 2.55
C ARG A 152 0.36 -15.05 3.42
N LEU A 153 -0.79 -14.44 3.16
CA LEU A 153 -2.05 -14.77 3.80
C LEU A 153 -2.86 -15.61 2.82
N ILE A 154 -3.51 -16.64 3.34
CA ILE A 154 -4.50 -17.43 2.61
C ILE A 154 -5.86 -17.10 3.19
N GLU A 155 -6.87 -16.97 2.34
CA GLU A 155 -8.24 -16.80 2.80
C GLU A 155 -8.66 -18.02 3.61
N TYR A 156 -9.11 -17.80 4.84
CA TYR A 156 -9.39 -18.86 5.80
C TYR A 156 -10.48 -19.81 5.29
N GLU A 157 -11.59 -19.28 4.79
CA GLU A 157 -12.70 -20.08 4.26
C GLU A 157 -12.25 -20.92 3.05
N TYR A 158 -11.46 -20.32 2.16
CA TYR A 158 -10.88 -21.03 1.02
C TYR A 158 -9.93 -22.14 1.45
N LEU A 159 -9.09 -21.93 2.47
CA LEU A 159 -8.19 -22.97 2.99
C LEU A 159 -8.97 -24.17 3.52
N LEU A 160 -10.04 -23.94 4.28
CA LEU A 160 -10.90 -25.01 4.81
C LEU A 160 -11.54 -25.81 3.66
N ASP A 161 -12.17 -25.11 2.71
CA ASP A 161 -12.78 -25.75 1.55
C ASP A 161 -11.75 -26.49 0.67
N PHE A 162 -10.55 -25.93 0.50
CA PHE A 162 -9.46 -26.59 -0.21
C PHE A 162 -9.04 -27.89 0.48
N LEU A 163 -8.87 -27.89 1.80
CA LEU A 163 -8.51 -29.09 2.56
C LEU A 163 -9.60 -30.15 2.46
N HIS A 164 -10.87 -29.76 2.60
CA HIS A 164 -12.02 -30.65 2.43
C HIS A 164 -12.05 -31.29 1.04
N ARG A 165 -11.94 -30.49 -0.03
CA ARG A 165 -11.89 -30.98 -1.42
C ARG A 165 -10.70 -31.89 -1.71
N LYS A 166 -9.63 -31.81 -0.91
CA LYS A 166 -8.46 -32.68 -1.01
C LYS A 166 -8.52 -33.90 -0.08
N GLY A 167 -9.59 -34.06 0.69
CA GLY A 167 -9.80 -35.18 1.61
C GLY A 167 -9.04 -35.06 2.94
N PHE A 168 -8.64 -33.84 3.33
CA PHE A 168 -7.93 -33.55 4.58
C PHE A 168 -8.88 -32.94 5.64
N ASP A 169 -10.01 -33.60 5.89
CA ASP A 169 -11.07 -33.10 6.79
C ASP A 169 -10.60 -32.89 8.23
N GLU A 170 -9.77 -33.79 8.74
CA GLU A 170 -9.18 -33.67 10.09
C GLU A 170 -8.32 -32.40 10.23
N ALA A 171 -7.58 -32.03 9.17
CA ALA A 171 -6.77 -30.82 9.17
C ALA A 171 -7.64 -29.55 9.10
N ALA A 172 -8.72 -29.58 8.32
CA ALA A 172 -9.69 -28.49 8.27
C ALA A 172 -10.35 -28.26 9.65
N GLU A 173 -10.77 -29.33 10.32
CA GLU A 173 -11.41 -29.24 11.65
C GLU A 173 -10.43 -28.79 12.73
N CYS A 174 -9.16 -29.22 12.65
CA CYS A 174 -8.10 -28.76 13.54
C CYS A 174 -7.88 -27.25 13.42
N LEU A 175 -7.77 -26.73 12.18
CA LEU A 175 -7.64 -25.29 11.93
C LEU A 175 -8.86 -24.52 12.41
N LYS A 176 -10.06 -25.07 12.21
CA LYS A 176 -11.31 -24.46 12.64
C LYS A 176 -11.40 -24.31 14.15
N THR A 177 -11.07 -25.38 14.88
CA THR A 177 -11.04 -25.39 16.34
C THR A 177 -9.99 -24.40 16.88
N ALA A 178 -8.82 -24.32 16.25
CA ALA A 178 -7.76 -23.39 16.66
C ALA A 178 -8.18 -21.93 16.47
N ALA A 179 -8.83 -21.60 15.34
CA ALA A 179 -9.29 -20.24 15.06
C ALA A 179 -10.41 -19.78 16.02
N GLU A 180 -11.27 -20.69 16.47
CA GLU A 180 -12.35 -20.40 17.44
C GLU A 180 -11.83 -20.20 18.88
N TRP A 181 -10.64 -20.70 19.21
CA TRP A 181 -10.04 -20.61 20.55
C TRP A 181 -9.19 -19.35 20.78
N GLU A 182 -8.68 -18.73 19.71
CA GLU A 182 -7.87 -17.51 19.76
C GLU A 182 -8.67 -16.21 19.52
N GLY A 183 -9.99 -16.32 19.30
CA GLY A 183 -10.92 -15.21 19.04
C GLY A 183 -11.53 -14.56 20.29
#